data_AF-A0A973RP49-F1
#
_entry.id   AF-A0A973RP49-F1
#
_cell.length_a   1.000
_cell.length_b   1.000
_cell.length_c   1.000
_cell.angle_alpha   90.00
_cell.angle_beta   90.00
_cell.angle_gamma   90.00
#
_symmetry.space_group_name_H-M   'P 1'
#
loop_
_entity.id
_entity.type
_entity.pdbx_description
1 polymer ?
#
loop_
_entity_poly.entity_id
_entity_poly.type
_entity_poly.pdbx_seq_one_letter_code
_entity_poly.pdbx_strand_id
1 'polypeptide(L)'
;MAQFMDVHHGMKGITAEQLQQAHQADLAIEEDEGVHFERAWADPESGTVYCLSEAPSAEAVQRIHERTGHKADEVHAVPLSV
;
A
#
# COMPACT_ATOMS: atom_id res chain seq x y z
N MET A 1 -11.63 8.74 7.85
CA MET A 1 -10.51 7.92 8.39
C MET A 1 -9.23 8.74 8.26
N ALA A 2 -8.08 8.27 8.72
CA ALA A 2 -6.82 8.98 8.47
C ALA A 2 -6.20 8.49 7.15
N GLN A 3 -5.50 9.37 6.43
CA GLN A 3 -4.77 8.99 5.23
C GLN A 3 -3.35 8.54 5.58
N PHE A 4 -2.89 7.49 4.90
CA PHE A 4 -1.56 6.92 5.07
C PHE A 4 -0.87 6.79 3.71
N MET A 5 0.42 7.11 3.69
CA MET A 5 1.32 6.79 2.59
C MET A 5 2.27 5.70 3.07
N ASP A 6 2.23 4.55 2.42
CA ASP A 6 3.17 3.46 2.65
C ASP A 6 4.17 3.32 1.49
N VAL A 7 5.32 2.73 1.81
CA VAL A 7 6.43 2.56 0.86
C VAL A 7 6.96 1.13 0.94
N HIS A 8 7.10 0.50 -0.23
CA HIS A 8 7.78 -0.79 -0.40
C HIS A 8 9.06 -0.58 -1.23
N HIS A 9 10.16 -1.13 -0.77
CA HIS A 9 11.47 -1.07 -1.39
C HIS A 9 11.87 -2.44 -1.96
N GLY A 10 12.92 -2.45 -2.79
CA GLY A 10 13.48 -3.69 -3.33
C GLY A 10 12.66 -4.31 -4.48
N MET A 11 11.66 -3.61 -5.00
CA MET A 11 10.76 -4.07 -6.06
C MET A 11 11.29 -3.76 -7.47
N LYS A 12 12.61 -3.83 -7.67
CA LYS A 12 13.23 -3.43 -8.94
C LYS A 12 12.74 -4.30 -10.10
N GLY A 13 12.32 -3.65 -11.19
CA GLY A 13 11.76 -4.33 -12.36
C GLY A 13 10.31 -4.77 -12.21
N ILE A 14 9.58 -4.31 -11.18
CA ILE A 14 8.14 -4.57 -11.04
C ILE A 14 7.40 -4.17 -12.32
N THR A 15 6.54 -5.06 -12.80
CA THR A 15 5.71 -4.84 -14.00
C THR A 15 4.36 -4.25 -13.62
N ALA A 16 3.68 -3.65 -14.60
CA ALA A 16 2.32 -3.15 -14.41
C ALA A 16 1.35 -4.25 -13.97
N GLU A 17 1.50 -5.47 -14.51
CA GLU A 17 0.68 -6.63 -14.13
C GLU A 17 0.93 -7.05 -12.67
N GLN A 18 2.19 -7.10 -12.23
CA GLN A 18 2.53 -7.43 -10.84
C GLN A 18 2.02 -6.37 -9.87
N LEU A 19 2.15 -5.07 -10.20
CA LEU A 19 1.60 -3.99 -9.38
C LEU A 19 0.07 -4.11 -9.28
N GLN A 20 -0.61 -4.37 -10.39
CA GLN A 20 -2.06 -4.54 -10.41
C GLN A 20 -2.48 -5.76 -9.58
N GLN A 21 -1.78 -6.89 -9.69
CA GLN A 21 -2.07 -8.09 -8.91
C GLN A 21 -1.89 -7.87 -7.41
N ALA A 22 -0.80 -7.23 -6.99
CA ALA A 22 -0.54 -6.90 -5.59
C ALA A 22 -1.63 -5.97 -5.03
N HIS A 23 -1.96 -4.91 -5.75
CA HIS A 23 -2.99 -3.96 -5.33
C HIS A 23 -4.39 -4.61 -5.28
N GLN A 24 -4.73 -5.49 -6.22
CA GLN A 24 -5.99 -6.25 -6.18
C GLN A 24 -6.05 -7.23 -5.00
N ALA A 25 -4.93 -7.79 -4.57
CA ALA A 25 -4.89 -8.64 -3.39
C ALA A 25 -5.21 -7.84 -2.12
N ASP A 26 -4.70 -6.61 -1.99
CA ASP A 26 -5.03 -5.72 -0.87
C ASP A 26 -6.52 -5.34 -0.87
N LEU A 27 -7.04 -4.89 -2.02
CA LEU A 27 -8.45 -4.53 -2.20
C LEU A 27 -9.41 -5.68 -1.85
N ALA A 28 -9.00 -6.93 -2.11
CA ALA A 28 -9.85 -8.09 -1.85
C ALA A 28 -10.12 -8.35 -0.36
N ILE A 29 -9.30 -7.81 0.55
CA ILE A 29 -9.42 -8.04 2.00
C ILE A 29 -9.42 -6.74 2.83
N GLU A 30 -9.39 -5.57 2.19
CA GLU A 30 -9.22 -4.27 2.87
C GLU A 30 -10.30 -3.99 3.92
N GLU A 31 -11.54 -4.42 3.65
CA GLU A 31 -12.69 -4.19 4.53
C GLU A 31 -12.54 -4.91 5.89
N ASP A 32 -11.76 -6.00 5.97
CA ASP A 32 -11.53 -6.75 7.21
C ASP A 32 -10.88 -5.89 8.30
N GLU A 33 -10.11 -4.90 7.91
CA GLU A 33 -9.39 -3.98 8.81
C GLU A 33 -9.93 -2.54 8.72
N GLY A 34 -11.02 -2.33 7.97
CA GLY A 34 -11.58 -1.00 7.69
C GLY A 34 -10.63 -0.10 6.89
N VAL A 35 -9.80 -0.69 6.03
CA VAL A 35 -8.87 0.03 5.15
C VAL A 35 -9.53 0.26 3.80
N HIS A 36 -9.12 1.32 3.11
CA HIS A 36 -9.42 1.55 1.71
C HIS A 36 -8.14 1.96 0.96
N PHE A 37 -7.63 1.12 0.07
CA PHE A 37 -6.45 1.42 -0.75
C PHE A 37 -6.86 2.23 -1.99
N GLU A 38 -6.59 3.53 -1.96
CA GLU A 38 -7.05 4.47 -3.01
C GLU A 38 -6.26 4.33 -4.31
N ARG A 39 -4.94 4.22 -4.21
CA ARG A 39 -4.05 4.25 -5.37
C ARG A 39 -2.65 3.72 -5.05
N ALA A 40 -2.04 3.08 -6.04
CA ALA A 40 -0.64 2.70 -6.00
C ALA A 40 0.13 3.28 -7.21
N TRP A 41 1.40 3.63 -6.98
CA TRP A 41 2.36 4.01 -8.00
C TRP A 41 3.63 3.19 -7.82
N ALA A 42 4.29 2.82 -8.92
CA ALA A 42 5.58 2.14 -8.87
C ALA A 42 6.61 2.86 -9.73
N ASP A 43 7.84 2.89 -9.22
CA ASP A 43 9.05 3.18 -9.97
C ASP A 43 9.85 1.88 -10.13
N PRO A 44 9.78 1.22 -11.29
CA PRO A 44 10.51 -0.02 -11.55
C PRO A 44 12.02 0.14 -11.61
N GLU A 45 12.55 1.35 -11.85
CA GLU A 45 13.99 1.57 -11.95
C GLU A 45 14.65 1.58 -10.57
N SER A 46 14.09 2.34 -9.62
CA SER A 46 14.55 2.33 -8.22
C SER A 46 14.05 1.09 -7.46
N GLY A 47 12.90 0.54 -7.87
CA GLY A 47 12.23 -0.54 -7.15
C GLY A 47 11.41 -0.05 -5.96
N THR A 48 10.81 1.14 -6.08
CA THR A 48 9.97 1.73 -5.04
C THR A 48 8.50 1.67 -5.44
N VAL A 49 7.63 1.23 -4.53
CA VAL A 49 6.18 1.29 -4.67
C VAL A 49 5.63 2.19 -3.58
N TYR A 50 4.69 3.06 -3.94
CA TYR A 50 3.98 3.97 -3.05
C TYR A 50 2.50 3.63 -3.09
N CYS A 51 1.86 3.42 -1.93
CA CYS A 51 0.41 3.29 -1.85
C CYS A 51 -0.20 4.37 -0.95
N LEU A 52 -1.32 4.92 -1.39
CA LEU A 52 -2.16 5.82 -0.61
C LEU A 52 -3.40 5.06 -0.15
N SER A 53 -3.71 5.16 1.15
CA SER A 53 -4.88 4.53 1.74
C SER A 53 -5.58 5.42 2.77
N GLU A 54 -6.87 5.18 2.97
CA GLU A 54 -7.60 5.60 4.16
C GLU A 54 -7.73 4.43 5.14
N ALA A 55 -7.43 4.63 6.41
CA ALA A 55 -7.50 3.57 7.41
C ALA A 55 -7.79 4.09 8.84
N PRO A 56 -8.19 3.22 9.79
CA PRO A 56 -8.30 3.57 11.20
C PRO A 56 -6.93 3.76 11.87
N SER A 57 -5.88 3.07 11.40
CA SER A 57 -4.50 3.22 11.89
C SER A 57 -3.46 2.69 10.90
N ALA A 58 -2.19 3.06 11.08
CA ALA A 58 -1.08 2.54 10.26
C ALA A 58 -0.93 1.01 10.42
N GLU A 59 -1.22 0.47 11.61
CA GLU A 59 -1.17 -0.97 11.86
C GLU A 59 -2.26 -1.71 11.11
N ALA A 60 -3.42 -1.10 10.85
CA ALA A 60 -4.48 -1.69 10.03
C ALA A 60 -4.00 -1.85 8.57
N VAL A 61 -3.37 -0.81 8.01
CA VAL A 61 -2.72 -0.87 6.68
C VAL A 61 -1.67 -1.99 6.64
N GLN A 62 -0.77 -2.03 7.62
CA GLN A 62 0.28 -3.05 7.71
C GLN A 62 -0.29 -4.48 7.79
N ARG A 63 -1.39 -4.69 8.53
CA ARG A 63 -2.01 -6.03 8.65
C ARG A 63 -2.56 -6.53 7.32
N ILE A 64 -3.14 -5.66 6.49
CA ILE A 64 -3.59 -6.06 5.16
C ILE A 64 -2.39 -6.45 4.28
N HIS A 65 -1.39 -5.57 4.14
CA HIS A 65 -0.19 -5.86 3.35
C HIS A 65 0.56 -7.12 3.82
N GLU A 66 0.63 -7.37 5.12
CA GLU A 66 1.24 -8.58 5.66
C GLU A 66 0.45 -9.84 5.29
N ARG A 67 -0.88 -9.78 5.29
CA ARG A 67 -1.76 -10.91 4.91
C ARG A 67 -1.75 -11.18 3.40
N THR A 68 -1.46 -10.18 2.57
CA THR A 68 -1.36 -10.31 1.11
C THR A 68 0.05 -10.61 0.62
N GLY A 69 1.04 -10.62 1.54
CA GLY A 69 2.38 -11.13 1.31
C GLY A 69 3.42 -10.06 0.95
N HIS A 70 3.07 -8.79 1.05
CA HIS A 70 3.94 -7.66 0.72
C HIS A 70 3.86 -6.57 1.78
N LYS A 71 4.19 -6.90 3.04
CA LYS A 71 4.30 -5.93 4.14
C LYS A 71 5.11 -4.69 3.71
N ALA A 72 4.63 -3.49 4.03
CA ALA A 72 5.31 -2.24 3.70
C ALA A 72 6.54 -2.02 4.60
N ASP A 73 7.61 -1.46 4.03
CA ASP A 73 8.82 -1.11 4.77
C ASP A 73 8.63 0.16 5.61
N GLU A 74 7.80 1.07 5.12
CA GLU A 74 7.44 2.32 5.80
C GLU A 74 5.93 2.56 5.71
N VAL A 75 5.34 3.15 6.75
CA VAL A 75 3.96 3.63 6.76
C VAL A 75 3.90 4.94 7.52
N HIS A 76 3.44 6.01 6.87
CA HIS A 76 3.37 7.35 7.43
C HIS A 76 1.96 7.88 7.37
N ALA A 77 1.45 8.43 8.48
CA ALA A 77 0.22 9.21 8.44
C ALA A 77 0.49 10.52 7.67
N VAL A 78 -0.37 10.85 6.71
CA VAL A 78 -0.27 12.05 5.87
C VAL A 78 -1.49 12.96 6.08
N PRO A 79 -1.63 13.62 7.24
CA PRO A 79 -2.84 14.36 7.60
C PRO A 79 -3.01 15.69 6.86
N LEU A 80 -2.03 16.10 6.06
CA LEU A 80 -2.02 17.35 5.30
C LEU A 80 -1.84 17.02 3.81
N SER A 81 -2.77 17.50 2.99
CA SER A 81 -2.78 17.33 1.53
C SER A 81 -3.26 18.62 0.85
N VAL A 82 -2.96 18.76 -0.44
CA VAL A 82 -3.36 19.89 -1.30
C VAL A 82 -4.01 19.39 -2.58
#